data_AF-A0AAX4KYH5-F1
#
_entry.id   AF-A0AAX4KYH5-F1
#
_cell.length_a   1.000
_cell.length_b   1.000
_cell.length_c   1.000
_cell.angle_alpha   90.00
_cell.angle_beta   90.00
_cell.angle_gamma   90.00
#
_symmetry.space_group_name_H-M   'P 1'
#
loop_
_entity.id
_entity.type
_entity.pdbx_description
1 polymer ?
#
loop_
_entity_poly.entity_id
_entity_poly.type
_entity_poly.pdbx_seq_one_letter_code
_entity_poly.pdbx_strand_id
1 'polypeptide(L)'
;MKIYSSALEPLAERYLAGKRLVDEAKRLGANYIVLEDLNKMISHVKGLKKNYREKLYLMQYRRVQQWVEWQAKKHGLNVIYIKPAYSSTTCPKCGEKMVESNYRTLKCVKCGFEDHRDFVAVYNLCARGSLTLLSAPQMRDVTPNR
;
A
#
# COMPACT_ATOMS: atom_id res chain seq x y z
N MET A 1 36.05 -12.12 11.15
CA MET A 1 35.28 -11.07 10.45
C MET A 1 34.14 -11.68 9.62
N LYS A 2 33.15 -12.32 10.26
CA LYS A 2 32.03 -13.04 9.60
C LYS A 2 30.69 -12.74 10.30
N ILE A 3 30.31 -11.46 10.40
CA ILE A 3 29.01 -11.07 11.00
C ILE A 3 28.17 -10.22 10.01
N TYR A 4 28.69 -9.88 8.83
CA TYR A 4 28.02 -8.92 7.94
C TYR A 4 27.17 -9.50 6.78
N SER A 5 27.17 -10.81 6.51
CA SER A 5 26.42 -11.33 5.35
C SER A 5 24.93 -11.63 5.62
N SER A 6 24.55 -12.06 6.82
CA SER A 6 23.16 -12.47 7.12
C SER A 6 22.17 -11.31 7.25
N ALA A 7 22.65 -10.09 7.47
CA ALA A 7 21.82 -8.88 7.53
C ALA A 7 21.59 -8.21 6.17
N LEU A 8 22.36 -8.58 5.14
CA LEU A 8 22.29 -7.99 3.80
C LEU A 8 21.19 -8.62 2.93
N GLU A 9 20.87 -9.91 3.11
CA GLU A 9 19.82 -10.56 2.33
C GLU A 9 18.42 -9.96 2.55
N PRO A 10 17.97 -9.70 3.81
CA PRO A 10 16.69 -9.05 4.04
C PRO A 10 16.65 -7.60 3.51
N LEU A 11 17.81 -6.94 3.38
CA LEU A 11 17.90 -5.59 2.83
C LEU A 11 17.77 -5.61 1.30
N ALA A 12 18.42 -6.57 0.64
CA ALA A 12 18.38 -6.76 -0.80
C ALA A 12 16.97 -7.11 -1.29
N GLU A 13 16.24 -7.97 -0.58
CA GLU A 13 14.84 -8.30 -0.92
C GLU A 13 13.92 -7.07 -0.86
N ARG A 14 14.06 -6.23 0.16
CA ARG A 14 13.26 -5.00 0.33
C ARG A 14 13.55 -4.00 -0.77
N TYR A 15 14.84 -3.83 -1.08
CA TYR A 15 15.28 -3.01 -2.18
C TYR A 15 14.68 -3.50 -3.50
N LEU A 16 14.74 -4.81 -3.77
CA LEU A 16 14.23 -5.40 -4.99
C LEU A 16 12.71 -5.26 -5.10
N ALA A 17 11.97 -5.44 -4.00
CA ALA A 17 10.53 -5.22 -3.95
C ALA A 17 10.17 -3.77 -4.30
N GLY A 18 10.86 -2.79 -3.69
CA GLY A 18 10.65 -1.37 -4.00
C GLY A 18 11.02 -1.02 -5.44
N LYS A 19 12.13 -1.56 -5.94
CA LYS A 19 12.57 -1.37 -7.33
C LYS A 19 11.53 -1.92 -8.32
N ARG A 20 11.08 -3.16 -8.12
CA ARG A 20 10.06 -3.80 -8.99
C ARG A 20 8.76 -2.98 -9.04
N LEU A 21 8.32 -2.47 -7.90
CA LEU A 21 7.12 -1.63 -7.82
C LEU A 21 7.27 -0.34 -8.63
N VAL A 22 8.42 0.32 -8.52
CA VAL A 22 8.72 1.55 -9.25
C VAL A 22 8.90 1.29 -10.75
N ASP A 23 9.59 0.22 -11.12
CA ASP A 23 9.76 -0.18 -12.52
C ASP A 23 8.40 -0.44 -13.19
N GLU A 24 7.49 -1.12 -12.47
CA GLU A 24 6.14 -1.38 -12.95
C GLU A 24 5.30 -0.10 -13.05
N ALA A 25 5.38 0.79 -12.04
CA ALA A 25 4.71 2.08 -12.09
C ALA A 25 5.15 2.91 -13.31
N LYS A 26 6.45 2.90 -13.62
CA LYS A 26 6.99 3.56 -14.82
C LYS A 26 6.52 2.90 -16.11
N ARG A 27 6.51 1.57 -16.17
CA ARG A 27 6.01 0.81 -17.33
C ARG A 27 4.56 1.16 -17.65
N LEU A 28 3.75 1.39 -16.61
CA LEU A 28 2.35 1.79 -16.73
C LEU A 28 2.15 3.29 -16.98
N GLY A 29 3.22 4.10 -16.98
CA GLY A 29 3.12 5.56 -17.08
C GLY A 29 2.40 6.21 -15.89
N ALA A 30 2.45 5.58 -14.71
CA ALA A 30 1.82 6.10 -13.52
C ALA A 30 2.56 7.34 -13.00
N ASN A 31 1.82 8.36 -12.56
CA ASN A 31 2.39 9.57 -11.96
C ASN A 31 2.56 9.45 -10.43
N TYR A 32 1.91 8.46 -9.81
CA TYR A 32 1.86 8.27 -8.37
C TYR A 32 1.73 6.80 -7.99
N ILE A 33 2.21 6.47 -6.79
CA ILE A 33 2.07 5.17 -6.14
C ILE A 33 1.21 5.36 -4.89
N VAL A 34 0.19 4.51 -4.73
CA VAL A 34 -0.66 4.52 -3.54
C VAL A 34 -0.18 3.44 -2.57
N LEU A 35 0.09 3.83 -1.33
CA LEU A 35 0.41 2.92 -0.23
C LEU A 35 -0.60 3.05 0.90
N GLU A 36 -0.77 2.00 1.69
CA GLU A 36 -1.59 2.06 2.89
C GLU A 36 -0.88 2.85 4.02
N ASP A 37 -1.60 3.72 4.71
CA ASP A 37 -1.11 4.37 5.92
C ASP A 37 -1.16 3.39 7.10
N LEU A 38 -0.02 2.77 7.35
CA LEU A 38 0.16 1.78 8.41
C LEU A 38 0.60 2.40 9.74
N ASN A 39 0.62 3.73 9.88
CA ASN A 39 1.16 4.38 11.08
C ASN A 39 0.40 4.05 12.36
N LYS A 40 -0.91 3.87 12.28
CA LYS A 40 -1.75 3.51 13.42
C LYS A 40 -1.72 2.01 13.74
N MET A 41 -1.08 1.18 12.92
CA MET A 41 -1.01 -0.25 13.19
C MET A 41 -0.24 -0.53 14.49
N ILE A 42 0.85 0.22 14.78
CA ILE A 42 1.66 0.03 16.00
C ILE A 42 0.84 0.21 17.28
N SER A 43 -0.09 1.18 17.34
CA SER A 43 -0.94 1.35 18.52
C SER A 43 -1.88 0.16 18.73
N HIS A 44 -2.36 -0.47 17.66
CA HIS A 44 -3.16 -1.70 17.73
C HIS A 44 -2.31 -2.95 18.04
N VAL A 45 -1.02 -2.94 17.75
CA VAL A 45 -0.10 -4.06 18.03
C VAL A 45 0.01 -4.38 19.53
N LYS A 46 -0.18 -3.40 20.42
CA LYS A 46 -0.12 -3.61 21.88
C LYS A 46 -1.20 -4.58 22.39
N GLY A 47 -2.35 -4.66 21.71
CA GLY A 47 -3.44 -5.56 22.07
C GLY A 47 -3.38 -6.94 21.40
N LEU A 48 -2.37 -7.22 20.56
CA LEU A 48 -2.25 -8.47 19.83
C LEU A 48 -1.50 -9.53 20.65
N LYS A 49 -1.83 -10.81 20.41
CA LYS A 49 -1.10 -11.95 20.99
C LYS A 49 0.40 -11.85 20.65
N LYS A 50 1.26 -12.24 21.59
CA LYS A 50 2.74 -12.13 21.51
C LYS A 50 3.30 -12.58 20.15
N ASN A 51 2.92 -13.77 19.68
CA ASN A 51 3.42 -14.35 18.42
C ASN A 51 3.07 -13.49 17.20
N TYR A 52 1.91 -12.84 17.19
CA TYR A 52 1.49 -11.99 16.08
C TYR A 52 2.22 -10.64 16.12
N ARG A 53 2.39 -10.08 17.31
CA ARG A 53 3.20 -8.88 17.55
C ARG A 53 4.65 -9.08 17.08
N GLU A 54 5.27 -10.20 17.41
CA GLU A 54 6.64 -10.52 16.99
C GLU A 54 6.75 -10.61 15.46
N LYS A 55 5.81 -11.27 14.79
CA LYS A 55 5.75 -11.30 13.31
C LYS A 55 5.64 -9.91 12.70
N LEU A 56 4.79 -9.04 13.24
CA LEU A 56 4.65 -7.66 12.76
C LEU A 56 5.95 -6.85 12.92
N TYR A 57 6.66 -7.02 14.04
CA TYR A 57 7.97 -6.39 14.24
C TYR A 57 9.04 -6.94 13.29
N LEU A 58 9.05 -8.25 13.05
CA LEU A 58 10.00 -8.90 12.14
C LEU A 58 9.80 -8.46 10.69
N MET A 59 8.54 -8.33 10.25
CA MET A 59 8.19 -7.90 8.88
C MET A 59 8.66 -6.48 8.55
N GLN A 60 8.90 -5.61 9.55
CA GLN A 60 9.49 -4.28 9.36
C GLN A 60 8.80 -3.46 8.26
N TYR A 61 7.47 -3.54 8.14
CA TYR A 61 6.69 -2.94 7.05
C TYR A 61 7.00 -1.45 6.82
N ARG A 62 7.24 -0.68 7.89
CA ARG A 62 7.68 0.73 7.79
C ARG A 62 8.96 0.90 6.97
N ARG A 63 9.93 0.00 7.14
CA ARG A 63 11.18 0.04 6.36
C ARG A 63 10.91 -0.24 4.89
N VAL A 64 9.99 -1.17 4.56
CA VAL A 64 9.59 -1.44 3.18
C VAL A 64 8.96 -0.19 2.55
N GLN A 65 8.04 0.48 3.26
CA GLN A 65 7.41 1.71 2.80
C GLN A 65 8.44 2.83 2.55
N GLN A 66 9.38 3.01 3.47
CA GLN A 66 10.48 3.98 3.32
C GLN A 66 11.35 3.68 2.09
N TRP A 67 11.67 2.40 1.84
CA TRP A 67 12.43 2.01 0.66
C TRP A 67 11.67 2.29 -0.64
N VAL A 68 10.37 1.97 -0.69
CA VAL A 68 9.51 2.30 -1.82
C VAL A 68 9.47 3.79 -2.05
N GLU A 69 9.23 4.58 -1.00
CA GLU A 69 9.16 6.05 -1.08
C GLU A 69 10.48 6.66 -1.56
N TRP A 70 11.60 6.15 -1.07
CA TRP A 70 12.92 6.58 -1.53
C TRP A 70 13.15 6.29 -3.02
N GLN A 71 12.82 5.08 -3.47
CA GLN A 71 12.93 4.69 -4.89
C GLN A 71 11.99 5.51 -5.77
N ALA A 72 10.74 5.68 -5.35
CA ALA A 72 9.73 6.47 -6.06
C ALA A 72 10.22 7.91 -6.25
N LYS A 73 10.67 8.55 -5.17
CA LYS A 73 11.22 9.92 -5.19
C LYS A 73 12.44 10.05 -6.12
N LYS A 74 13.34 9.07 -6.08
CA LYS A 74 14.51 9.02 -6.98
C LYS A 74 14.12 9.00 -8.46
N HIS A 75 12.96 8.44 -8.78
CA HIS A 75 12.43 8.31 -10.13
C HIS A 75 11.31 9.30 -10.46
N GLY A 76 11.10 10.34 -9.64
CA GLY A 76 10.12 11.40 -9.90
C GLY A 76 8.66 10.99 -9.67
N LEU A 77 8.41 9.87 -9.00
CA LEU A 77 7.07 9.40 -8.64
C LEU A 77 6.68 9.90 -7.25
N ASN A 78 5.43 10.36 -7.13
CA ASN A 78 4.86 10.75 -5.84
C ASN A 78 4.25 9.54 -5.13
N VAL A 79 4.41 9.45 -3.81
CA VAL A 79 3.76 8.41 -3.00
C VAL A 79 2.64 9.04 -2.18
N ILE A 80 1.46 8.41 -2.20
CA ILE A 80 0.28 8.86 -1.47
C ILE A 80 -0.11 7.78 -0.47
N TYR A 81 -0.24 8.16 0.79
CA TYR A 81 -0.68 7.26 1.84
C TYR A 81 -2.19 7.36 2.05
N ILE A 82 -2.89 6.22 1.98
CA ILE A 82 -4.34 6.13 2.14
C ILE A 82 -4.69 5.29 3.36
N LYS A 83 -5.69 5.73 4.13
CA LYS A 83 -6.14 4.98 5.31
C LYS A 83 -6.60 3.56 4.91
N PRO A 84 -6.04 2.50 5.54
CA PRO A 84 -6.34 1.11 5.18
C PRO A 84 -7.73 0.64 5.66
N ALA A 85 -8.40 1.41 6.52
CA ALA A 85 -9.66 0.98 7.13
C ALA A 85 -10.72 0.63 6.07
N TYR A 86 -11.27 -0.58 6.18
CA TYR A 86 -12.32 -1.12 5.31
C TYR A 86 -11.93 -1.24 3.82
N SER A 87 -10.65 -1.11 3.46
CA SER A 87 -10.19 -1.27 2.07
C SER A 87 -10.44 -2.70 1.58
N SER A 88 -10.30 -3.68 2.46
CA SER A 88 -10.37 -5.11 2.12
C SER A 88 -11.72 -5.77 2.39
N THR A 89 -12.77 -5.02 2.72
CA THR A 89 -14.10 -5.59 3.03
C THR A 89 -15.27 -4.82 2.42
N THR A 90 -14.99 -3.76 1.68
CA THR A 90 -16.00 -2.93 1.03
C THR A 90 -16.10 -3.29 -0.44
N CYS A 91 -17.31 -3.45 -0.97
CA CYS A 91 -17.50 -3.74 -2.38
C CYS A 91 -17.06 -2.53 -3.24
N PRO A 92 -16.11 -2.70 -4.18
CA PRO A 92 -15.64 -1.59 -5.01
C PRO A 92 -16.72 -1.11 -6.00
N LYS A 93 -17.75 -1.91 -6.27
CA LYS A 93 -18.84 -1.55 -7.19
C LYS A 93 -19.98 -0.77 -6.52
N CYS A 94 -20.38 -1.18 -5.32
CA CYS A 94 -21.61 -0.64 -4.70
C CYS A 94 -21.42 -0.10 -3.29
N GLY A 95 -20.21 -0.16 -2.73
CA GLY A 95 -19.90 0.33 -1.38
C GLY A 95 -20.43 -0.53 -0.23
N GLU A 96 -21.16 -1.61 -0.51
CA GLU A 96 -21.71 -2.48 0.53
C GLU A 96 -20.63 -3.35 1.18
N LYS A 97 -20.82 -3.71 2.45
CA LYS A 97 -19.92 -4.64 3.14
C LYS A 97 -20.00 -6.02 2.49
N MET A 98 -18.85 -6.58 2.13
CA MET A 98 -18.74 -7.91 1.55
C MET A 98 -18.64 -8.98 2.64
N VAL A 99 -19.09 -10.18 2.31
CA VAL A 99 -18.99 -11.38 3.15
C VAL A 99 -17.95 -12.35 2.58
N GLU A 100 -17.31 -13.12 3.44
CA GLU A 100 -16.37 -14.15 3.02
C GLU A 100 -17.14 -15.33 2.40
N SER A 101 -16.83 -15.63 1.15
CA SER A 101 -17.45 -16.71 0.36
C SER A 101 -16.60 -17.98 0.41
N ASN A 102 -15.28 -17.80 0.31
CA ASN A 102 -14.28 -18.88 0.39
C ASN A 102 -12.97 -18.35 0.98
N TYR A 103 -11.94 -19.19 1.15
CA TYR A 103 -10.64 -18.78 1.67
C TYR A 103 -10.09 -17.57 0.90
N ARG A 104 -9.98 -16.43 1.59
CA ARG A 104 -9.52 -15.13 1.06
C ARG A 104 -10.36 -14.55 -0.09
N THR A 105 -11.56 -15.08 -0.34
CA THR A 105 -12.48 -14.59 -1.39
C THR A 105 -13.70 -13.93 -0.77
N LEU A 106 -14.07 -12.77 -1.29
CA LEU A 106 -15.18 -11.96 -0.79
C LEU A 106 -16.27 -11.87 -1.84
N LYS A 107 -17.52 -11.98 -1.40
CA LYS A 107 -18.71 -11.81 -2.22
C LYS A 107 -19.59 -10.69 -1.68
N CYS A 108 -20.07 -9.84 -2.57
CA CYS A 108 -21.04 -8.81 -2.25
C CYS A 108 -22.46 -9.38 -2.36
N VAL A 109 -23.23 -9.31 -1.27
CA VAL A 109 -24.63 -9.80 -1.22
C VAL A 109 -25.55 -8.93 -2.07
N LYS A 110 -25.24 -7.63 -2.23
CA LYS A 110 -26.10 -6.66 -2.93
C LYS A 110 -25.96 -6.72 -4.45
N CYS A 111 -24.73 -6.75 -4.97
CA CYS A 111 -24.47 -6.68 -6.42
C CYS A 111 -23.85 -7.95 -7.02
N GLY A 112 -23.59 -8.98 -6.21
CA GLY A 112 -23.03 -10.25 -6.66
C GLY A 112 -21.54 -10.23 -7.02
N PHE A 113 -20.85 -9.09 -6.90
CA PHE A 113 -19.42 -9.01 -7.16
C PHE A 113 -18.62 -9.95 -6.25
N GLU A 114 -17.73 -10.75 -6.82
CA GLU A 114 -16.91 -11.71 -6.09
C GLU A 114 -15.45 -11.64 -6.58
N ASP A 115 -14.52 -11.49 -5.64
CA ASP A 115 -13.08 -11.43 -5.94
C ASP A 115 -12.23 -11.71 -4.70
N HIS A 116 -10.93 -11.91 -4.89
CA HIS A 116 -9.97 -12.08 -3.81
C HIS A 116 -9.83 -10.80 -2.97
N ARG A 117 -9.69 -10.98 -1.66
CA ARG A 117 -9.60 -9.91 -0.66
C ARG A 117 -8.52 -8.87 -0.98
N ASP A 118 -7.39 -9.33 -1.53
CA ASP A 118 -6.27 -8.44 -1.87
C ASP A 118 -6.61 -7.57 -3.10
N PHE A 119 -7.32 -8.09 -4.11
CA PHE A 119 -7.76 -7.28 -5.26
C PHE A 119 -8.83 -6.28 -4.85
N VAL A 120 -9.77 -6.67 -4.00
CA VAL A 120 -10.75 -5.76 -3.38
C VAL A 120 -10.05 -4.59 -2.69
N ALA A 121 -8.98 -4.88 -1.92
CA ALA A 121 -8.17 -3.84 -1.29
C ALA A 121 -7.54 -2.91 -2.32
N VAL A 122 -6.91 -3.44 -3.37
CA VAL A 122 -6.29 -2.64 -4.44
C VAL A 122 -7.31 -1.72 -5.12
N TYR A 123 -8.49 -2.23 -5.51
CA TYR A 123 -9.52 -1.41 -6.14
C TYR A 123 -9.96 -0.25 -5.25
N ASN A 124 -10.21 -0.51 -3.97
CA ASN A 124 -10.62 0.52 -3.03
C ASN A 124 -9.51 1.53 -2.73
N LEU A 125 -8.25 1.09 -2.65
CA LEU A 125 -7.11 1.99 -2.45
C LEU A 125 -6.89 2.89 -3.67
N CYS A 126 -6.96 2.34 -4.89
CA CYS A 126 -6.87 3.11 -6.12
C CYS A 126 -7.98 4.16 -6.21
N ALA A 127 -9.24 3.77 -5.96
CA ALA A 127 -10.37 4.70 -5.99
C ALA A 127 -10.20 5.84 -4.99
N ARG A 128 -9.78 5.53 -3.74
CA ARG A 128 -9.51 6.55 -2.71
C ARG A 128 -8.32 7.44 -3.08
N GLY A 129 -7.25 6.87 -3.62
CA GLY A 129 -6.07 7.61 -4.07
C GLY A 129 -6.41 8.61 -5.17
N SER A 130 -7.21 8.20 -6.16
CA SER A 130 -7.72 9.10 -7.20
C SER A 130 -8.57 10.23 -6.63
N LEU A 131 -9.45 9.96 -5.67
CA LEU A 131 -10.24 11.00 -5.00
C LEU A 131 -9.35 11.99 -4.23
N THR A 132 -8.33 11.50 -3.52
CA THR A 132 -7.35 12.36 -2.81
C THR A 132 -6.61 13.28 -3.78
N LEU A 133 -6.26 12.79 -4.97
CA LEU A 133 -5.60 13.62 -6.00
C LEU A 133 -6.51 14.66 -6.62
N LEU A 134 -7.79 14.33 -6.84
CA LEU A 134 -8.77 15.28 -7.36
C LEU A 134 -9.11 16.38 -6.35
N SER A 135 -9.03 16.07 -5.06
CA SER A 135 -9.31 17.01 -3.97
C SER A 135 -8.07 17.76 -3.47
N ALA A 136 -6.86 17.35 -3.87
CA ALA A 136 -5.66 18.13 -3.65
C ALA A 136 -5.76 19.45 -4.45
N PRO A 137 -5.46 20.61 -3.84
CA PRO A 137 -5.42 21.86 -4.60
C PRO A 137 -4.43 21.68 -5.75
N GLN A 138 -4.96 21.68 -6.98
CA GLN A 138 -4.15 21.65 -8.18
C GLN A 138 -3.23 22.86 -8.11
N MET A 139 -1.92 22.64 -7.97
CA MET A 139 -0.92 23.70 -8.12
C MET A 139 -0.96 24.16 -9.58
N ARG A 140 -1.79 25.15 -9.89
CA ARG A 140 -1.91 25.71 -11.24
C ARG A 140 -0.97 26.88 -11.50
N ASP A 141 -0.21 27.33 -10.50
CA ASP A 141 0.74 28.42 -10.66
C ASP A 141 2.17 27.94 -10.36
N VAL A 142 2.76 27.23 -11.33
CA VAL A 142 4.23 27.21 -11.43
C VAL A 142 4.58 28.46 -12.24
N THR A 143 4.97 29.54 -11.57
CA THR A 143 5.64 30.65 -12.23
C THR A 143 6.92 30.09 -12.86
N PRO A 144 7.08 30.13 -14.20
CA PRO A 144 8.32 29.68 -14.81
C PRO A 144 9.45 30.56 -14.27
N ASN A 145 10.56 29.92 -13.88
CA ASN A 145 11.77 30.64 -13.46
C ASN A 145 12.13 31.66 -14.54
N ARG A 146 12.16 32.93 -14.14
CA ARG A 146 12.63 34.06 -14.95
C ARG A 146 14.15 34.12 -14.94
#